data_AF-A0A1H7TLA5-F1
#
_entry.id   AF-A0A1H7TLA5-F1
#
_cell.length_a   1.000
_cell.length_b   1.000
_cell.length_c   1.000
_cell.angle_alpha   90.00
_cell.angle_beta   90.00
_cell.angle_gamma   90.00
#
_symmetry.space_group_name_H-M   'P 1'
#
loop_
_entity.id
_entity.type
_entity.pdbx_description
1 polymer ?
#
loop_
_entity_poly.entity_id
_entity_poly.type
_entity_poly.pdbx_seq_one_letter_code
_entity_poly.pdbx_strand_id
1 'polypeptide(L)'
;MADPIKEAASLRDVANADKKAADAALYAAQIARQRERYAAAYSRCSDGARQEAARGICVAAAVFENDAKRMPTRAKRAVELLKHAVFMLDPKAPA
;
A
#
# COMPACT_ATOMS: atom_id res chain seq x y z
N MET A 1 1.10 -18.07 -41.30
CA MET A 1 0.02 -18.13 -40.30
C MET A 1 0.68 -18.07 -38.93
N ALA A 2 0.29 -17.14 -38.06
CA ALA A 2 0.84 -17.05 -36.72
C ALA A 2 0.45 -18.30 -35.92
N ASP A 3 1.38 -18.80 -35.11
CA ASP A 3 1.16 -19.95 -34.24
C ASP A 3 0.19 -19.54 -33.11
N PRO A 4 -1.02 -20.12 -33.03
CA PRO A 4 -2.06 -19.70 -32.08
C PRO A 4 -1.60 -19.84 -30.62
N ILE A 5 -0.61 -20.69 -30.33
CA ILE A 5 -0.03 -20.84 -28.99
C ILE A 5 0.81 -19.61 -28.62
N LYS A 6 1.56 -19.06 -29.58
CA LYS A 6 2.39 -17.85 -29.36
C LYS A 6 1.53 -16.61 -29.18
N GLU A 7 0.45 -16.51 -29.95
CA GLU A 7 -0.52 -15.41 -29.83
C GLU A 7 -1.22 -15.43 -28.47
N ALA A 8 -1.69 -16.61 -28.02
CA ALA A 8 -2.27 -16.77 -26.69
C ALA A 8 -1.29 -16.45 -25.55
N ALA A 9 0.00 -16.81 -25.69
CA ALA A 9 1.02 -16.45 -24.72
C ALA A 9 1.24 -14.93 -24.65
N SER A 10 1.35 -14.25 -25.80
CA SER A 10 1.51 -12.80 -25.85
C SER A 10 0.32 -12.04 -25.23
N LEU A 11 -0.91 -12.51 -25.44
CA LEU A 11 -2.10 -11.90 -24.85
C LEU A 11 -2.12 -12.05 -23.33
N ARG A 12 -1.65 -13.19 -22.81
CA ARG A 12 -1.51 -13.40 -21.35
C ARG A 12 -0.46 -12.48 -20.75
N ASP A 13 0.67 -12.28 -21.45
CA ASP A 13 1.74 -11.40 -20.98
C ASP A 13 1.28 -9.94 -20.92
N VAL A 14 0.55 -9.47 -21.93
CA VAL A 14 -0.06 -8.13 -21.93
C VAL A 14 -1.07 -8.00 -20.78
N ALA A 15 -1.99 -8.96 -20.63
CA ALA A 15 -2.96 -8.93 -19.54
C ALA A 15 -2.32 -8.92 -18.14
N ASN A 16 -1.23 -9.66 -17.96
CA ASN A 16 -0.46 -9.66 -16.71
C ASN A 16 0.23 -8.32 -16.45
N ALA A 17 0.78 -7.69 -17.49
CA ALA A 17 1.39 -6.37 -17.40
C ALA A 17 0.37 -5.29 -17.03
N ASP A 18 -0.80 -5.30 -17.69
CA ASP A 18 -1.90 -4.37 -17.42
C ASP A 18 -2.42 -4.52 -15.99
N LYS A 19 -2.63 -5.76 -15.54
CA LYS A 19 -3.02 -6.05 -14.15
C LYS A 19 -2.00 -5.53 -13.16
N LYS A 20 -0.71 -5.76 -13.41
CA LYS A 20 0.37 -5.27 -12.54
C LYS A 20 0.40 -3.75 -12.46
N ALA A 21 0.17 -3.06 -13.57
CA ALA A 21 0.09 -1.60 -13.61
C ALA A 21 -1.14 -1.07 -12.85
N ALA A 22 -2.30 -1.69 -13.05
CA ALA A 22 -3.53 -1.34 -12.33
C ALA A 22 -3.40 -1.55 -10.82
N ASP A 23 -2.84 -2.69 -10.40
CA ASP A 23 -2.57 -2.99 -8.98
C ASP A 23 -1.60 -1.97 -8.38
N ALA A 24 -0.52 -1.61 -9.11
CA ALA A 24 0.44 -0.60 -8.64
C ALA A 24 -0.22 0.78 -8.44
N ALA A 25 -1.05 1.22 -9.39
CA ALA A 25 -1.79 2.47 -9.28
C ALA A 25 -2.78 2.46 -8.11
N LEU A 26 -3.52 1.36 -7.95
CA LEU A 26 -4.47 1.17 -6.85
C LEU A 26 -3.79 1.27 -5.49
N TYR A 27 -2.70 0.51 -5.28
CA TYR A 27 -2.02 0.53 -3.99
C TYR A 27 -1.30 1.85 -3.72
N ALA A 28 -0.75 2.51 -4.74
CA ALA A 28 -0.16 3.84 -4.59
C ALA A 28 -1.21 4.85 -4.09
N ALA A 29 -2.42 4.84 -4.67
CA ALA A 29 -3.52 5.69 -4.22
C ALA A 29 -3.96 5.36 -2.77
N GLN A 30 -4.03 4.07 -2.41
CA GLN A 30 -4.35 3.66 -1.05
C GLN A 30 -3.28 4.09 -0.04
N ILE A 31 -2.00 3.95 -0.37
CA ILE A 31 -0.89 4.39 0.48
C ILE A 31 -0.97 5.91 0.70
N ALA A 32 -1.15 6.69 -0.37
CA ALA A 32 -1.28 8.15 -0.27
C ALA A 32 -2.44 8.54 0.66
N ARG A 33 -3.63 7.96 0.45
CA ARG A 33 -4.80 8.19 1.29
C ARG A 33 -4.54 7.85 2.75
N GLN A 34 -3.90 6.72 3.05
CA GLN A 34 -3.65 6.35 4.45
C GLN A 34 -2.56 7.23 5.09
N ARG A 35 -1.59 7.73 4.33
CA ARG A 35 -0.60 8.71 4.82
C ARG A 35 -1.24 10.05 5.20
N GLU A 36 -2.19 10.54 4.40
CA GLU A 36 -2.98 11.73 4.74
C GLU A 36 -3.77 11.53 6.04
N ARG A 37 -4.46 10.40 6.16
CA ARG A 37 -5.19 10.04 7.38
C ARG A 37 -4.28 9.91 8.59
N TYR A 38 -3.10 9.33 8.42
CA TYR A 38 -2.08 9.23 9.46
C TYR A 38 -1.63 10.62 9.91
N ALA A 39 -1.29 11.52 8.98
CA ALA A 39 -0.87 12.87 9.32
C ALA A 39 -1.95 13.63 10.10
N ALA A 40 -3.21 13.51 9.68
CA ALA A 40 -4.35 14.10 10.38
C ALA A 40 -4.63 13.48 11.75
N ALA A 41 -4.45 12.16 11.92
CA ALA A 41 -4.59 11.50 13.22
C ALA A 41 -3.43 11.85 14.16
N TYR A 42 -2.21 11.90 13.63
CA TYR A 42 -0.99 12.21 14.38
C TYR A 42 -1.04 13.63 14.97
N SER A 43 -1.51 14.62 14.20
CA SER A 43 -1.63 16.00 14.66
C SER A 43 -2.70 16.21 15.73
N ARG A 44 -3.72 15.35 15.77
CA ARG A 44 -4.82 15.40 16.75
C ARG A 44 -4.54 14.56 18.01
N CYS A 45 -3.57 13.65 17.95
CA CYS A 45 -3.20 12.80 19.07
C CYS A 45 -2.28 13.54 20.05
N SER A 46 -2.61 13.56 21.34
CA SER A 46 -1.75 14.12 22.40
C SER A 46 -0.99 13.05 23.21
N ASP A 47 -1.26 11.77 22.95
CA ASP A 47 -0.60 10.65 23.60
C ASP A 47 0.74 10.34 22.90
N GLY A 48 1.84 10.77 23.54
CA GLY A 48 3.19 10.61 22.99
C GLY A 48 3.59 9.15 22.76
N ALA A 49 3.16 8.22 23.62
CA ALA A 49 3.50 6.81 23.47
C ALA A 49 2.81 6.21 22.24
N ARG A 50 1.55 6.59 21.98
CA ARG A 50 0.84 6.20 20.75
C ARG A 50 1.45 6.82 19.50
N GLN A 51 1.88 8.08 19.58
CA GLN A 51 2.59 8.74 18.48
C GLN A 51 3.89 8.03 18.13
N GLU A 52 4.71 7.67 19.12
CA GLU A 52 5.96 6.93 18.88
C GLU A 52 5.70 5.55 18.28
N ALA A 53 4.74 4.79 18.83
CA ALA A 53 4.39 3.48 18.31
C ALA A 53 3.87 3.55 16.86
N ALA A 54 2.98 4.49 16.57
CA ALA A 54 2.44 4.70 15.23
C ALA A 54 3.53 5.17 14.25
N ARG A 55 4.47 6.00 14.70
CA ARG A 55 5.65 6.39 13.91
C ARG A 55 6.51 5.17 13.55
N GLY A 56 6.75 4.27 14.51
CA GLY A 56 7.46 3.01 14.28
C GLY A 56 6.77 2.15 13.21
N ILE A 57 5.44 2.04 13.26
CA ILE A 57 4.66 1.32 12.25
C ILE A 57 4.75 1.99 10.87
N CYS A 58 4.70 3.32 10.80
CA CYS A 58 4.88 4.06 9.54
C CYS A 58 6.27 3.86 8.92
N VAL A 59 7.33 3.81 9.73
CA VAL A 59 8.67 3.48 9.25
C VAL A 59 8.71 2.05 8.69
N ALA A 60 8.11 1.08 9.38
CA ALA A 60 8.01 -0.29 8.88
C ALA A 60 7.21 -0.37 7.57
N ALA A 61 6.11 0.39 7.45
CA ALA A 61 5.32 0.47 6.21
C ALA A 61 6.16 0.97 5.03
N ALA A 62 7.01 1.98 5.23
CA ALA A 62 7.88 2.53 4.18
C ALA A 62 8.88 1.50 3.60
N VAL A 63 9.30 0.49 4.39
CA VAL A 63 10.11 -0.62 3.89
C VAL A 63 9.31 -1.45 2.88
N PHE A 64 8.06 -1.79 3.22
CA PHE A 64 7.18 -2.54 2.33
C PHE A 64 6.80 -1.74 1.06
N GLU A 65 6.67 -0.42 1.16
CA GLU A 65 6.46 0.46 -0.01
C GLU A 65 7.65 0.41 -0.96
N ASN A 66 8.88 0.43 -0.43
CA ASN A 66 10.09 0.31 -1.26
C ASN A 66 10.21 -1.07 -1.89
N ASP A 67 9.94 -2.13 -1.12
CA ASP A 67 9.96 -3.50 -1.64
C ASP A 67 8.90 -3.73 -2.71
N ALA A 68 7.77 -3.01 -2.65
CA ALA A 68 6.69 -3.09 -3.63
C ALA A 68 7.13 -2.76 -5.06
N LYS A 69 8.19 -1.96 -5.23
CA LYS A 69 8.79 -1.67 -6.54
C LYS A 69 9.27 -2.94 -7.25
N ARG A 70 9.68 -3.96 -6.49
CA ARG A 70 10.15 -5.26 -6.99
C ARG A 70 9.09 -6.35 -6.83
N MET A 71 8.33 -6.31 -5.72
CA MET A 71 7.34 -7.32 -5.34
C MET A 71 5.98 -6.66 -5.06
N PRO A 72 5.10 -6.50 -6.08
CA PRO A 72 3.85 -5.74 -5.95
C PRO A 72 2.95 -6.16 -4.78
N THR A 73 3.00 -7.43 -4.37
CA THR A 73 2.26 -7.96 -3.22
C THR A 73 2.63 -7.30 -1.89
N ARG A 74 3.80 -6.68 -1.78
CA ARG A 74 4.24 -5.94 -0.59
C ARG A 74 3.49 -4.62 -0.40
N ALA A 75 2.94 -4.03 -1.46
CA ALA A 75 2.17 -2.79 -1.37
C ALA A 75 0.92 -2.95 -0.48
N LYS A 76 0.24 -4.10 -0.59
CA LYS A 76 -0.88 -4.46 0.29
C LYS A 76 -0.47 -4.44 1.77
N ARG A 77 0.74 -4.92 2.08
CA ARG A 77 1.23 -4.95 3.46
C ARG A 77 1.53 -3.55 4.00
N ALA A 78 2.07 -2.66 3.16
CA ALA A 78 2.24 -1.25 3.52
C ALA A 78 0.90 -0.59 3.87
N VAL A 79 -0.14 -0.81 3.05
CA VAL A 79 -1.49 -0.28 3.31
C VAL A 79 -2.04 -0.75 4.66
N GLU A 80 -1.93 -2.05 4.97
CA GLU A 80 -2.42 -2.59 6.24
C GLU A 80 -1.67 -2.03 7.46
N LEU A 81 -0.35 -1.86 7.36
CA LEU A 81 0.42 -1.21 8.44
C LEU A 81 0.00 0.24 8.63
N LEU A 82 -0.21 1.00 7.55
CA LEU A 82 -0.68 2.38 7.67
C LEU A 82 -2.08 2.46 8.32
N LYS A 83 -3.00 1.53 7.99
CA LYS A 83 -4.29 1.44 8.69
C LYS A 83 -4.12 1.19 10.18
N HIS A 84 -3.22 0.29 10.59
CA HIS A 84 -2.94 0.05 12.00
C HIS A 84 -2.36 1.29 12.70
N ALA A 85 -1.44 2.01 12.05
CA ALA A 85 -0.89 3.26 12.58
C ALA A 85 -1.99 4.32 12.77
N VAL A 86 -2.90 4.47 11.79
CA VAL A 86 -4.06 5.36 11.88
C VAL A 86 -4.99 4.96 13.03
N PHE A 87 -5.36 3.68 13.12
CA PHE A 87 -6.25 3.17 14.16
C PHE A 87 -5.67 3.34 15.58
N MET A 88 -4.35 3.20 15.72
CA MET A 88 -3.67 3.42 16.99
C MET A 88 -3.79 4.87 17.49
N LEU A 89 -3.73 5.84 16.57
CA LEU A 89 -3.83 7.28 16.85
C LEU A 89 -5.27 7.76 17.00
N ASP A 90 -6.17 7.23 16.18
CA ASP A 90 -7.59 7.56 16.15
C ASP A 90 -8.40 6.25 16.10
N PRO A 91 -8.74 5.66 17.26
CA PRO A 91 -9.46 4.39 17.32
C PRO A 91 -10.90 4.48 16.80
N LYS A 92 -11.40 5.70 16.55
CA LYS A 92 -12.71 5.94 15.92
C LYS A 92 -12.60 6.10 14.41
N ALA A 93 -11.40 6.13 13.85
CA ALA A 93 -11.19 6.21 12.42
C ALA A 93 -11.66 4.90 11.74
N PRO A 94 -12.51 4.98 10.69
CA PRO A 94 -12.99 3.78 10.00
C PRO A 94 -11.85 3.04 9.29
N ALA A 95 -11.76 1.72 9.45
CA ALA A 95 -10.69 0.90 8.86
C ALA A 95 -10.64 0.98 7.32
#